data_AF-A0AAU1G3Q0-F1
#
_entry.id   AF-A0AAU1G3Q0-F1
#
_cell.length_a   1.000
_cell.length_b   1.000
_cell.length_c   1.000
_cell.angle_alpha   90.00
_cell.angle_beta   90.00
_cell.angle_gamma   90.00
#
_symmetry.space_group_name_H-M   'P 1'
#
loop_
_entity.id
_entity.type
_entity.pdbx_description
1 polymer ?
#
loop_
_entity_poly.entity_id
_entity_poly.type
_entity_poly.pdbx_seq_one_letter_code
_entity_poly.pdbx_strand_id
1 'polypeptide(L)'
;MNSEASQLAPLPDHGNTDDRVWQALWSAYEPVITPLRRMGLVTDVELCGGMYGITAELNDGSYLLITSEHTLPADPDEVEGWHVQRIKDDVATIQEIVYDSTETGAQTHHGNQHLPLFDAIATFLKQRALGVRFKPLKAVSITGLKNDHSTVEPITDFFPKPEGAIARYGREVAELRSMGWRCLHQQGGNDWPLSVWAGDGGVVTVAVALIGQTPE
;
A
#
# COMPACT_ATOMS: atom_id res chain seq x y z
N MET A 1 -5.01 -16.75 7.62
CA MET A 1 -3.97 -15.97 6.90
C MET A 1 -4.47 -14.53 6.83
N ASN A 2 -3.72 -13.58 7.40
CA ASN A 2 -4.12 -12.17 7.47
C ASN A 2 -4.16 -11.56 6.07
N SER A 3 -5.31 -11.04 5.64
CA SER A 3 -5.48 -10.42 4.31
C SER A 3 -4.72 -9.10 4.13
N GLU A 4 -4.21 -8.50 5.20
CA GLU A 4 -3.41 -7.26 5.13
C GLU A 4 -1.99 -7.50 4.59
N ALA A 5 -1.40 -8.66 4.89
CA ALA A 5 -0.05 -9.00 4.43
C ALA A 5 0.02 -9.17 2.90
N SER A 6 -1.11 -9.45 2.25
CA SER A 6 -1.13 -9.66 0.80
C SER A 6 -1.12 -8.35 0.01
N GLN A 7 -1.35 -7.17 0.61
CA GLN A 7 -1.48 -5.89 -0.12
C GLN A 7 -0.19 -5.05 -0.22
N LEU A 8 0.87 -5.43 0.48
CA LEU A 8 2.13 -4.68 0.53
C LEU A 8 3.09 -5.15 -0.57
N ALA A 9 3.88 -4.23 -1.13
CA ALA A 9 5.07 -4.58 -1.90
C ALA A 9 5.94 -5.59 -1.13
N PRO A 10 6.71 -6.46 -1.81
CA PRO A 10 7.56 -7.43 -1.13
C PRO A 10 8.54 -6.74 -0.18
N LEU A 11 9.06 -7.51 0.79
CA LEU A 11 10.20 -7.08 1.59
C LEU A 11 11.43 -6.88 0.68
N PRO A 12 12.40 -6.05 1.09
CA PRO A 12 13.64 -5.89 0.36
C PRO A 12 14.41 -7.22 0.31
N ASP A 13 15.00 -7.52 -0.85
CA ASP A 13 15.73 -8.77 -1.10
C ASP A 13 17.22 -8.57 -0.82
N HIS A 14 17.59 -8.63 0.46
CA HIS A 14 18.99 -8.55 0.91
C HIS A 14 19.23 -9.37 2.18
N GLY A 15 20.49 -9.68 2.47
CA GLY A 15 20.88 -10.48 3.64
C GLY A 15 20.72 -9.81 5.01
N ASN A 16 20.35 -8.52 5.06
CA ASN A 16 20.29 -7.73 6.29
C ASN A 16 18.92 -7.79 7.00
N THR A 17 17.90 -8.46 6.45
CA THR A 17 16.56 -8.52 7.07
C THR A 17 16.54 -9.25 8.42
N ASP A 18 17.57 -10.06 8.69
CA ASP A 18 17.76 -10.76 9.97
C ASP A 18 18.60 -9.95 10.98
N ASP A 19 19.14 -8.78 10.58
CA ASP A 19 19.90 -7.91 11.47
C ASP A 19 18.99 -7.22 12.50
N ARG A 20 19.43 -7.18 13.76
CA ARG A 20 18.61 -6.64 14.87
C ARG A 20 18.42 -5.13 14.78
N VAL A 21 19.42 -4.40 14.29
CA VAL A 21 19.33 -2.95 14.12
C VAL A 21 18.38 -2.63 12.99
N TRP A 22 18.49 -3.37 11.88
CA TRP A 22 17.54 -3.29 10.76
C TRP A 22 16.10 -3.55 11.25
N GLN A 23 15.86 -4.64 11.98
CA GLN A 23 14.52 -4.99 12.47
C GLN A 23 13.96 -3.95 13.45
N ALA A 24 14.81 -3.38 14.30
CA ALA A 24 14.40 -2.33 15.23
C ALA A 24 13.98 -1.07 14.47
N LEU A 25 14.79 -0.59 13.53
CA LEU A 25 14.47 0.58 12.71
C LEU A 25 13.27 0.32 11.80
N TRP A 26 13.19 -0.84 11.16
CA TRP A 26 12.05 -1.26 10.36
C TRP A 26 10.75 -1.22 11.16
N SER A 27 10.77 -1.72 12.40
CA SER A 27 9.61 -1.68 13.28
C SER A 27 9.29 -0.27 13.76
N ALA A 28 10.29 0.54 14.06
CA ALA A 28 10.12 1.91 14.55
C ALA A 28 9.53 2.83 13.47
N TYR A 29 9.99 2.66 12.22
CA TYR A 29 9.55 3.44 11.06
C TYR A 29 8.41 2.80 10.27
N GLU A 30 7.73 1.79 10.82
CA GLU A 30 6.53 1.18 10.21
C GLU A 30 5.49 2.21 9.73
N PRO A 31 5.21 3.31 10.47
CA PRO A 31 4.28 4.35 10.03
C PRO A 31 4.66 5.05 8.72
N VAL A 32 5.95 4.99 8.32
CA VAL A 32 6.46 5.49 7.04
C VAL A 32 6.57 4.37 6.00
N ILE A 33 7.13 3.23 6.41
CA ILE A 33 7.40 2.09 5.54
C ILE A 33 6.12 1.46 4.99
N THR A 34 5.12 1.24 5.84
CA THR A 34 3.88 0.56 5.42
C THR A 34 3.11 1.35 4.36
N PRO A 35 2.89 2.68 4.50
CA PRO A 35 2.28 3.47 3.43
C PRO A 35 3.04 3.42 2.10
N LEU A 36 4.38 3.47 2.11
CA LEU A 36 5.19 3.35 0.88
C LEU A 36 5.02 1.98 0.21
N ARG A 37 5.02 0.91 1.01
CA ARG A 37 4.74 -0.44 0.51
C ARG A 37 3.30 -0.60 0.03
N ARG A 38 2.33 0.11 0.60
CA ARG A 38 0.94 0.18 0.08
C ARG A 38 0.85 0.95 -1.24
N MET A 39 1.74 1.92 -1.47
CA MET A 39 1.95 2.53 -2.80
C MET A 39 2.65 1.56 -3.77
N GLY A 40 3.01 0.36 -3.32
CA GLY A 40 3.61 -0.72 -4.10
C GLY A 40 5.07 -0.48 -4.46
N LEU A 41 5.76 0.33 -3.64
CA LEU A 41 7.21 0.52 -3.72
C LEU A 41 7.90 -0.54 -2.85
N VAL A 42 8.96 -1.17 -3.37
CA VAL A 42 9.84 -1.99 -2.52
C VAL A 42 10.59 -1.03 -1.62
N THR A 43 10.39 -1.16 -0.31
CA THR A 43 10.92 -0.24 0.69
C THR A 43 11.93 -0.95 1.56
N ASP A 44 12.99 -0.26 1.92
CA ASP A 44 14.06 -0.75 2.78
C ASP A 44 14.51 0.31 3.80
N VAL A 45 15.23 -0.12 4.83
CA VAL A 45 16.00 0.73 5.73
C VAL A 45 17.49 0.51 5.44
N GLU A 46 18.12 1.51 4.84
CA GLU A 46 19.55 1.50 4.54
C GLU A 46 20.36 1.77 5.83
N LEU A 47 21.41 0.98 6.05
CA LEU A 47 22.29 1.07 7.21
C LEU A 47 23.74 1.47 6.86
N CYS A 48 24.05 1.67 5.57
CA CYS A 48 25.42 1.90 5.12
C CYS A 48 26.00 3.25 5.61
N GLY A 49 27.26 3.20 6.07
CA GLY A 49 28.05 4.40 6.36
C GLY A 49 27.70 5.14 7.66
N GLY A 50 26.84 4.59 8.52
CA GLY A 50 26.41 5.23 9.77
C GLY A 50 25.33 6.29 9.60
N MET A 51 24.72 6.36 8.41
CA MET A 51 23.53 7.16 8.14
C MET A 51 22.37 6.22 7.84
N TYR A 52 21.27 6.38 8.56
CA TYR A 52 20.03 5.64 8.36
C TYR A 52 19.13 6.40 7.40
N GLY A 53 18.49 5.68 6.50
CA GLY A 53 17.50 6.24 5.58
C GLY A 53 16.51 5.17 5.16
N ILE A 54 15.29 5.59 4.84
CA ILE A 54 14.32 4.70 4.19
C ILE A 54 14.50 4.87 2.68
N THR A 55 14.72 3.77 1.97
CA THR A 55 14.74 3.79 0.50
C THR A 55 13.45 3.21 -0.05
N ALA A 56 12.98 3.72 -1.18
CA ALA A 56 11.83 3.18 -1.90
C ALA A 56 12.12 3.11 -3.40
N GLU A 57 12.12 1.91 -3.96
CA GLU A 57 12.51 1.66 -5.34
C GLU A 57 11.43 2.09 -6.35
N LEU A 58 11.86 2.81 -7.39
CA LEU A 58 11.03 3.27 -8.50
C LEU A 58 11.14 2.33 -9.72
N ASN A 59 10.18 2.40 -10.63
CA ASN A 59 10.12 1.52 -11.81
C ASN A 59 11.24 1.73 -12.84
N ASP A 60 11.95 2.86 -12.78
CA ASP A 60 13.04 3.18 -13.71
C ASP A 60 14.44 2.93 -13.12
N GLY A 61 14.51 2.21 -11.99
CA GLY A 61 15.75 1.82 -11.33
C GLY A 61 16.36 2.91 -10.44
N SER A 62 15.71 4.06 -10.30
CA SER A 62 16.05 5.05 -9.27
C SER A 62 15.32 4.77 -7.95
N TYR A 63 15.68 5.50 -6.88
CA TYR A 63 15.10 5.33 -5.55
C TYR A 63 14.67 6.67 -4.98
N LEU A 64 13.64 6.67 -4.14
CA LEU A 64 13.44 7.72 -3.15
C LEU A 64 14.30 7.39 -1.93
N LEU A 65 15.09 8.36 -1.47
CA LEU A 65 15.76 8.35 -0.18
C LEU A 65 14.99 9.29 0.75
N ILE A 66 14.52 8.77 1.88
CA ILE A 66 13.75 9.48 2.89
C ILE A 66 14.56 9.50 4.18
N THR A 67 14.93 10.69 4.62
CA THR A 67 15.68 10.94 5.85
C THR A 67 14.99 12.03 6.68
N SER A 68 15.53 12.32 7.86
CA SER A 68 15.36 13.64 8.49
C SER A 68 16.38 14.61 7.87
N GLU A 69 16.91 15.58 8.63
CA GLU A 69 17.86 16.59 8.15
C GLU A 69 19.07 16.00 7.38
N HIS A 70 19.68 14.94 7.93
CA HIS A 70 20.83 14.25 7.31
C HIS A 70 20.74 12.73 7.38
N THR A 71 20.13 12.21 8.43
CA THR A 71 19.94 10.77 8.71
C THR A 71 18.64 10.61 9.47
N LEU A 72 18.04 9.43 9.42
CA LEU A 72 16.98 9.08 10.36
C LEU A 72 17.57 8.92 11.77
N PRO A 73 16.91 9.45 12.82
CA PRO A 73 17.25 9.11 14.19
C PRO A 73 16.88 7.65 14.50
N ALA A 74 17.48 7.08 15.55
CA ALA A 74 17.12 5.74 16.00
C ALA A 74 15.72 5.72 16.66
N ASP A 75 15.34 6.82 17.29
CA ASP A 75 14.01 7.06 17.85
C ASP A 75 13.18 7.94 16.89
N PRO A 76 12.08 7.44 16.30
CA PRO A 76 11.23 8.22 15.41
C PRO A 76 10.63 9.48 16.05
N ASP A 77 10.51 9.53 17.39
CA ASP A 77 9.99 10.72 18.09
C ASP A 77 10.97 11.91 18.00
N GLU A 78 12.23 11.68 17.64
CA GLU A 78 13.24 12.72 17.37
C GLU A 78 13.18 13.29 15.95
N VAL A 79 12.28 12.80 15.10
CA VAL A 79 12.09 13.38 13.75
C VAL A 79 11.38 14.72 13.88
N GLU A 80 12.07 15.78 13.47
CA GLU A 80 11.51 17.14 13.42
C GLU A 80 11.00 17.53 12.02
N GLY A 81 11.52 16.89 10.97
CA GLY A 81 11.15 17.13 9.58
C GLY A 81 11.60 15.99 8.66
N TRP A 82 11.06 15.96 7.45
CA TRP A 82 11.35 14.92 6.46
C TRP A 82 12.04 15.51 5.24
N HIS A 83 13.08 14.85 4.78
CA HIS A 83 13.76 15.17 3.53
C HIS A 83 13.65 13.96 2.59
N VAL A 84 13.05 14.18 1.43
CA VAL A 84 12.84 13.17 0.39
C VAL A 84 13.56 13.59 -0.87
N GLN A 85 14.50 12.76 -1.30
CA GLN A 85 15.29 12.96 -2.49
C GLN A 85 15.10 11.79 -3.43
N ARG A 86 15.09 12.08 -4.73
CA ARG A 86 15.26 11.05 -5.74
C ARG A 86 16.74 10.91 -6.06
N ILE A 87 17.25 9.69 -5.92
CA ILE A 87 18.65 9.34 -6.17
C ILE A 87 18.73 8.23 -7.22
N LYS A 88 19.86 8.16 -7.93
CA LYS A 88 20.14 7.11 -8.91
C LYS A 88 21.57 6.61 -8.73
N ASP A 89 21.73 5.29 -8.77
CA ASP A 89 22.97 4.52 -8.57
C ASP A 89 23.55 4.63 -7.14
N ASP A 90 24.43 3.68 -6.75
CA ASP A 90 25.13 3.63 -5.45
C ASP A 90 25.98 4.88 -5.14
N VAL A 91 26.20 5.73 -6.15
CA VAL A 91 26.86 7.01 -6.00
C VAL A 91 25.78 8.06 -5.88
N ALA A 92 25.40 8.38 -4.63
CA ALA A 92 24.38 9.33 -4.16
C ALA A 92 24.27 10.65 -4.98
N THR A 93 23.85 10.54 -6.23
CA THR A 93 23.67 11.66 -7.13
C THR A 93 22.23 12.08 -6.97
N ILE A 94 22.03 13.11 -6.16
CA ILE A 94 20.70 13.72 -5.96
C ILE A 94 20.23 14.21 -7.32
N GLN A 95 19.16 13.60 -7.82
CA GLN A 95 18.54 13.99 -9.09
C GLN A 95 17.54 15.13 -8.87
N GLU A 96 16.74 15.01 -7.81
CA GLU A 96 15.62 15.91 -7.55
C GLU A 96 15.26 15.87 -6.07
N ILE A 97 14.96 17.02 -5.48
CA ILE A 97 14.33 17.10 -4.16
C ILE A 97 12.83 16.96 -4.38
N VAL A 98 12.24 15.94 -3.79
CA VAL A 98 10.81 15.62 -3.92
C VAL A 98 10.00 16.34 -2.84
N TYR A 99 10.54 16.41 -1.63
CA TYR A 99 9.90 17.02 -0.47
C TYR A 99 10.95 17.35 0.59
N ASP A 100 10.82 18.49 1.26
CA ASP A 100 11.74 18.90 2.32
C ASP A 100 10.99 19.75 3.37
N SER A 101 10.64 19.13 4.49
CA SER A 101 10.06 19.76 5.66
C SER A 101 11.04 19.91 6.83
N THR A 102 12.34 19.84 6.57
CA THR A 102 13.37 20.14 7.57
C THR A 102 13.40 21.65 7.89
N GLU A 103 14.22 22.08 8.85
CA GLU A 103 14.30 23.48 9.30
C GLU A 103 14.55 24.47 8.14
N THR A 104 15.33 24.06 7.14
CA THR A 104 15.68 24.90 5.99
C THR A 104 14.85 24.58 4.73
N GLY A 105 13.96 23.61 4.81
CA GLY A 105 13.19 23.08 3.70
C GLY A 105 12.04 23.97 3.24
N ALA A 106 11.68 23.85 1.97
CA ALA A 106 10.57 24.61 1.37
C ALA A 106 9.20 24.29 2.02
N GLN A 107 9.08 23.12 2.66
CA GLN A 107 7.89 22.65 3.37
C GLN A 107 8.10 22.63 4.90
N THR A 108 9.02 23.44 5.45
CA THR A 108 9.35 23.48 6.89
C THR A 108 8.12 23.59 7.81
N HIS A 109 7.08 24.30 7.39
CA HIS A 109 5.83 24.46 8.15
C HIS A 109 5.05 23.16 8.38
N HIS A 110 5.36 22.08 7.67
CA HIS A 110 4.78 20.76 7.90
C HIS A 110 5.51 19.95 8.99
N GLY A 111 6.76 20.28 9.31
CA GLY A 111 7.59 19.53 10.27
C GLY A 111 7.58 18.02 9.99
N ASN A 112 7.34 17.21 11.02
CA ASN A 112 7.35 15.74 10.96
C ASN A 112 6.01 15.11 10.51
N GLN A 113 5.06 15.88 9.99
CA GLN A 113 3.75 15.35 9.60
C GLN A 113 3.82 14.35 8.44
N HIS A 114 3.21 13.17 8.60
CA HIS A 114 3.21 12.10 7.59
C HIS A 114 2.27 12.34 6.39
N LEU A 115 1.09 12.95 6.61
CA LEU A 115 0.14 13.19 5.53
C LEU A 115 0.71 14.04 4.38
N PRO A 116 1.29 15.23 4.62
CA PRO A 116 1.86 16.03 3.54
C PRO A 116 3.06 15.36 2.86
N LEU A 117 3.85 14.58 3.62
CA LEU A 117 4.91 13.74 3.08
C LEU A 117 4.37 12.75 2.03
N PHE A 118 3.35 11.97 2.38
CA PHE A 118 2.78 10.98 1.46
C PHE A 118 2.04 11.60 0.29
N ASP A 119 1.35 12.73 0.48
CA ASP A 119 0.69 13.46 -0.61
C ASP A 119 1.73 13.97 -1.62
N ALA A 120 2.88 14.48 -1.15
CA ALA A 120 3.97 14.90 -2.01
C ALA A 120 4.56 13.73 -2.81
N ILE A 121 4.83 12.60 -2.14
CA ILE A 121 5.33 11.38 -2.80
C ILE A 121 4.33 10.87 -3.84
N ALA A 122 3.05 10.72 -3.48
CA ALA A 122 2.02 10.25 -4.41
C ALA A 122 1.87 11.17 -5.63
N THR A 123 1.93 12.49 -5.40
CA THR A 123 1.89 13.50 -6.47
C THR A 123 3.09 13.36 -7.40
N PHE A 124 4.30 13.23 -6.83
CA PHE A 124 5.54 13.04 -7.56
C PHE A 124 5.50 11.80 -8.46
N LEU A 125 5.15 10.64 -7.88
CA LEU A 125 5.05 9.37 -8.61
C LEU A 125 4.06 9.47 -9.78
N LYS A 126 2.90 10.10 -9.54
CA LYS A 126 1.86 10.28 -10.56
C LYS A 126 2.32 11.18 -11.70
N GLN A 127 2.94 12.33 -11.39
CA GLN A 127 3.38 13.30 -12.40
C GLN A 127 4.48 12.75 -13.31
N ARG A 128 5.35 11.89 -12.76
CA ARG A 128 6.49 11.34 -13.48
C ARG A 128 6.23 9.94 -14.06
N ALA A 129 5.06 9.35 -13.79
CA ALA A 129 4.75 7.96 -14.09
C ALA A 129 5.78 6.96 -13.53
N LEU A 130 6.36 7.29 -12.36
CA LEU A 130 7.40 6.51 -11.68
C LEU A 130 6.83 5.48 -10.68
N GLY A 131 5.58 5.09 -10.88
CA GLY A 131 4.81 4.25 -9.96
C GLY A 131 5.09 2.75 -10.04
N VAL A 132 4.23 1.98 -9.37
CA VAL A 132 4.30 0.56 -9.03
C VAL A 132 4.95 -0.34 -10.09
N ARG A 133 5.98 -1.12 -9.70
CA ARG A 133 6.53 -2.27 -10.47
C ARG A 133 5.63 -3.51 -10.46
N PHE A 134 4.51 -3.42 -9.76
CA PHE A 134 3.61 -4.52 -9.51
C PHE A 134 2.16 -4.12 -9.86
N LYS A 135 1.46 -4.97 -10.60
CA LYS A 135 0.04 -4.78 -10.90
C LYS A 135 -0.82 -5.26 -9.74
N PRO A 136 -1.76 -4.43 -9.24
CA PRO A 136 -2.67 -4.84 -8.19
C PRO A 136 -3.54 -6.02 -8.64
N LEU A 137 -3.45 -7.14 -7.93
CA LEU A 137 -4.39 -8.26 -8.02
C LEU A 137 -5.66 -7.87 -7.28
N LYS A 138 -6.80 -7.97 -7.99
CA LYS A 138 -8.13 -7.81 -7.39
C LYS A 138 -8.78 -9.18 -7.20
N ALA A 139 -9.47 -9.40 -6.09
CA ALA A 139 -10.39 -10.52 -5.94
C ALA A 139 -11.82 -10.04 -5.89
N VAL A 140 -12.72 -10.93 -6.24
CA VAL A 140 -14.08 -10.89 -5.70
C VAL A 140 -14.11 -11.77 -4.46
N SER A 141 -14.57 -11.23 -3.34
CA SER A 141 -14.85 -11.97 -2.12
C SER A 141 -16.35 -12.01 -1.87
N ILE A 142 -16.87 -13.20 -1.56
CA ILE A 142 -18.23 -13.40 -1.08
C ILE A 142 -18.15 -13.97 0.32
N THR A 143 -18.64 -13.24 1.31
CA THR A 143 -18.60 -13.67 2.71
C THR A 143 -19.93 -13.38 3.38
N GLY A 144 -20.34 -14.21 4.32
CA GLY A 144 -21.64 -14.02 4.95
C GLY A 144 -22.01 -15.12 5.92
N LEU A 145 -23.22 -14.98 6.45
CA LEU A 145 -23.85 -15.96 7.32
C LEU A 145 -25.11 -16.48 6.65
N LYS A 146 -25.32 -17.78 6.73
CA LYS A 146 -26.58 -18.43 6.35
C LYS A 146 -27.58 -18.36 7.52
N ASN A 147 -28.80 -18.78 7.22
CA ASN A 147 -29.90 -18.91 8.18
C ASN A 147 -29.58 -19.73 9.44
N ASP A 148 -28.71 -20.72 9.30
CA ASP A 148 -28.26 -21.60 10.39
C ASP A 148 -27.04 -21.05 11.13
N HIS A 149 -26.68 -19.78 10.87
CA HIS A 149 -25.48 -19.10 11.36
C HIS A 149 -24.16 -19.72 10.90
N SER A 150 -24.17 -20.66 9.95
CA SER A 150 -22.95 -21.13 9.32
C SER A 150 -22.38 -20.07 8.37
N THR A 151 -21.07 -20.04 8.22
CA THR A 151 -20.39 -19.11 7.30
C THR A 151 -20.58 -19.55 5.86
N VAL A 152 -20.82 -18.59 4.97
CA VAL A 152 -20.62 -18.79 3.53
C VAL A 152 -19.12 -18.91 3.28
N GLU A 153 -18.69 -19.99 2.64
CA GLU A 153 -17.28 -20.17 2.30
C GLU A 153 -16.81 -19.04 1.38
N PRO A 154 -15.67 -18.39 1.68
CA PRO A 154 -15.17 -17.32 0.86
C PRO A 154 -14.76 -17.83 -0.52
N ILE A 155 -15.55 -17.51 -1.54
CA ILE A 155 -15.10 -17.62 -2.93
C ILE A 155 -14.12 -16.47 -3.15
N THR A 156 -12.87 -16.80 -3.46
CA THR A 156 -11.82 -15.83 -3.79
C THR A 156 -11.27 -16.15 -5.16
N ASP A 157 -11.81 -15.49 -6.18
CA ASP A 157 -11.27 -15.56 -7.54
C ASP A 157 -10.28 -14.41 -7.76
N PHE A 158 -9.09 -14.72 -8.29
CA PHE A 158 -7.99 -13.78 -8.47
C PHE A 158 -8.01 -13.22 -9.90
N PHE A 159 -7.95 -11.90 -10.04
CA PHE A 159 -7.96 -11.24 -11.34
C PHE A 159 -6.75 -10.31 -11.50
N PRO A 160 -5.94 -10.48 -12.56
CA PRO A 160 -4.82 -9.59 -12.87
C PRO A 160 -5.27 -8.25 -13.46
N LYS A 161 -6.54 -8.13 -13.83
CA LYS A 161 -7.12 -6.92 -14.40
C LYS A 161 -8.42 -6.54 -13.67
N PRO A 162 -8.66 -5.24 -13.39
CA PRO A 162 -9.86 -4.80 -12.67
C PRO A 162 -11.16 -5.23 -13.32
N GLU A 163 -11.22 -5.23 -14.66
CA GLU A 163 -12.43 -5.55 -15.43
C GLU A 163 -12.88 -6.99 -15.18
N GLY A 164 -11.95 -7.91 -14.97
CA GLY A 164 -12.25 -9.30 -14.64
C GLY A 164 -12.95 -9.44 -13.29
N ALA A 165 -12.43 -8.75 -12.26
CA ALA A 165 -13.03 -8.74 -10.94
C ALA A 165 -14.41 -8.06 -10.93
N ILE A 166 -14.54 -6.92 -11.63
CA ILE A 166 -15.83 -6.21 -11.75
C ILE A 166 -16.86 -7.07 -12.47
N ALA A 167 -16.47 -7.76 -13.55
CA ALA A 167 -17.36 -8.66 -14.28
C ALA A 167 -17.80 -9.85 -13.41
N ARG A 168 -16.90 -10.42 -12.59
CA ARG A 168 -17.24 -11.48 -11.63
C ARG A 168 -18.21 -10.98 -10.57
N TYR A 169 -17.95 -9.82 -9.96
CA TYR A 169 -18.85 -9.17 -9.01
C TYR A 169 -20.26 -8.98 -9.60
N GLY A 170 -20.32 -8.49 -10.85
CA GLY A 170 -21.59 -8.29 -11.55
C GLY A 170 -22.40 -9.58 -11.73
N ARG A 171 -21.72 -10.71 -12.00
CA ARG A 171 -22.37 -12.04 -12.08
C ARG A 171 -22.95 -12.46 -10.73
N GLU A 172 -22.18 -12.33 -9.66
CA GLU A 172 -22.63 -12.72 -8.30
C GLU A 172 -23.84 -11.93 -7.84
N VAL A 173 -23.81 -10.61 -8.05
CA VAL A 173 -24.94 -9.74 -7.73
C VAL A 173 -26.18 -10.07 -8.58
N ALA A 174 -25.99 -10.42 -9.86
CA ALA A 174 -27.09 -10.83 -10.72
C ALA A 174 -27.71 -12.17 -10.27
N GLU A 175 -26.89 -13.11 -9.81
CA GLU A 175 -27.32 -14.39 -9.27
C GLU A 175 -28.07 -14.24 -7.94
N LEU A 176 -27.56 -13.42 -7.01
CA LEU A 176 -28.29 -13.10 -5.77
C LEU A 176 -29.67 -12.49 -6.07
N ARG A 177 -29.75 -11.58 -7.05
CA ARG A 177 -31.04 -11.02 -7.50
C ARG A 177 -31.97 -12.07 -8.08
N SER A 178 -31.48 -13.00 -8.90
CA SER A 178 -32.33 -14.03 -9.51
C SER A 178 -32.84 -15.04 -8.46
N MET A 179 -32.08 -15.25 -7.39
CA MET A 179 -32.49 -16.04 -6.21
C MET A 179 -33.43 -15.28 -5.27
N GLY A 180 -33.79 -14.03 -5.56
CA GLY A 180 -34.71 -13.24 -4.75
C GLY A 180 -34.09 -12.55 -3.54
N TRP A 181 -32.76 -12.50 -3.44
CA TRP A 181 -32.07 -11.76 -2.38
C TRP A 181 -32.26 -10.25 -2.57
N ARG A 182 -32.43 -9.54 -1.46
CA ARG A 182 -32.60 -8.09 -1.42
C ARG A 182 -31.29 -7.40 -1.08
N CYS A 183 -30.85 -6.48 -1.93
CA CYS A 183 -29.73 -5.60 -1.62
C CYS A 183 -30.11 -4.64 -0.49
N LEU A 184 -29.35 -4.65 0.59
CA LEU A 184 -29.50 -3.75 1.73
C LEU A 184 -28.62 -2.50 1.61
N HIS A 185 -27.42 -2.66 1.01
CA HIS A 185 -26.45 -1.59 0.88
C HIS A 185 -25.55 -1.80 -0.34
N GLN A 186 -25.11 -0.71 -0.95
CA GLN A 186 -24.14 -0.72 -2.04
C GLN A 186 -23.24 0.52 -1.96
N GLN A 187 -21.93 0.33 -2.13
CA GLN A 187 -20.89 1.36 -2.08
C GLN A 187 -19.81 1.10 -3.14
N GLY A 188 -19.02 2.12 -3.50
CA GLY A 188 -17.73 1.94 -4.17
C GLY A 188 -17.72 2.02 -5.71
N GLY A 189 -18.86 2.31 -6.33
CA GLY A 189 -18.93 2.61 -7.77
C GLY A 189 -18.44 1.47 -8.67
N ASN A 190 -17.83 1.80 -9.81
CA ASN A 190 -17.38 0.81 -10.79
C ASN A 190 -15.99 0.22 -10.46
N ASP A 191 -15.19 0.86 -9.61
CA ASP A 191 -13.80 0.47 -9.39
C ASP A 191 -13.59 -0.46 -8.19
N TRP A 192 -14.43 -0.29 -7.16
CA TRP A 192 -14.37 -1.04 -5.89
C TRP A 192 -15.76 -1.36 -5.35
N PRO A 193 -16.62 -2.03 -6.14
CA PRO A 193 -17.99 -2.26 -5.72
C PRO A 193 -18.05 -3.19 -4.49
N LEU A 194 -18.85 -2.78 -3.52
CA LEU A 194 -19.23 -3.56 -2.35
C LEU A 194 -20.75 -3.51 -2.22
N SER A 195 -21.37 -4.65 -1.96
CA SER A 195 -22.80 -4.71 -1.64
C SER A 195 -23.10 -5.73 -0.55
N VAL A 196 -24.13 -5.42 0.23
CA VAL A 196 -24.65 -6.28 1.30
C VAL A 196 -26.06 -6.71 0.92
N TRP A 197 -26.32 -8.00 1.05
CA TRP A 197 -27.55 -8.67 0.62
C TRP A 197 -28.15 -9.46 1.76
N ALA A 198 -29.48 -9.52 1.80
CA ALA A 198 -30.21 -10.39 2.69
C ALA A 198 -31.29 -11.17 1.93
N GLY A 199 -31.37 -12.46 2.19
CA GLY A 199 -32.28 -13.41 1.55
C GLY A 199 -32.22 -14.72 2.32
N ASP A 200 -33.36 -15.42 2.40
CA ASP A 200 -33.49 -16.66 3.18
C ASP A 200 -32.81 -16.54 4.55
N GLY A 201 -33.16 -15.47 5.30
CA GLY A 201 -32.65 -15.03 6.61
C GLY A 201 -31.13 -15.07 6.85
N GLY A 202 -30.33 -15.22 5.78
CA GLY A 202 -28.90 -14.99 5.77
C GLY A 202 -28.54 -13.56 5.35
N VAL A 203 -27.27 -13.21 5.57
CA VAL A 203 -26.67 -11.95 5.12
C VAL A 203 -25.35 -12.25 4.43
N VAL A 204 -25.19 -11.72 3.22
CA VAL A 204 -23.97 -11.90 2.41
C VAL A 204 -23.44 -10.56 1.93
N THR A 205 -22.13 -10.40 2.02
CA THR A 205 -21.36 -9.30 1.46
C THR A 205 -20.65 -9.80 0.21
N VAL A 206 -20.79 -9.07 -0.88
CA VAL A 206 -20.02 -9.26 -2.11
C VAL A 206 -19.16 -8.02 -2.29
N ALA A 207 -17.85 -8.19 -2.44
CA ALA A 207 -16.94 -7.07 -2.61
C ALA A 207 -15.84 -7.38 -3.62
N VAL A 208 -15.43 -6.36 -4.37
CA VAL A 208 -14.13 -6.37 -5.05
C VAL A 208 -13.10 -5.80 -4.08
N ALA A 209 -12.10 -6.60 -3.74
CA ALA A 209 -11.03 -6.23 -2.82
C ALA A 209 -9.67 -6.30 -3.51
N LEU A 210 -8.73 -5.46 -3.06
CA LEU A 210 -7.33 -5.66 -3.38
C LEU A 210 -6.81 -6.83 -2.55
N ILE A 211 -6.26 -7.84 -3.21
CA ILE A 211 -5.76 -9.07 -2.58
C ILE A 211 -4.27 -9.27 -2.80
N GLY A 212 -3.64 -8.44 -3.61
CA GLY A 212 -2.20 -8.31 -3.64
C GLY A 212 -1.65 -7.68 -4.89
N GLN A 213 -0.44 -8.05 -5.26
CA GLN A 213 0.25 -7.47 -6.41
C GLN A 213 1.07 -8.55 -7.15
N THR A 214 1.17 -8.47 -8.48
CA THR A 214 2.06 -9.31 -9.31
C THR A 214 3.14 -8.45 -9.96
N PRO A 215 4.38 -8.95 -10.13
CA PRO A 215 5.39 -8.25 -10.93
C PRO A 215 4.85 -7.91 -12.34
N GLU A 216 5.27 -6.78 -12.90
CA GLU A 216 4.95 -6.43 -14.29
C GLU A 216 5.51 -7.41 -15.33
#